data_AF-A0A550CE55-F1
#
_entry.id   AF-A0A550CE55-F1
#
_cell.length_a   1.000
_cell.length_b   1.000
_cell.length_c   1.000
_cell.angle_alpha   90.00
_cell.angle_beta   90.00
_cell.angle_gamma   90.00
#
_symmetry.space_group_name_H-M   'P 1'
#
loop_
_entity.id
_entity.type
_entity.pdbx_description
1 polymer ?
#
loop_
_entity_poly.entity_id
_entity_poly.type
_entity_poly.pdbx_seq_one_letter_code
_entity_poly.pdbx_strand_id
1 'polypeptide(L)'
;MSTNPVSRPSSATPTPSGPHGRPSDVIITDCPILVWMMSLNREYTLEEYTACYDIVKECLPHVKRIKNEPENPDTFRQLMTVLLPLLMMRHRRIPRARWRDNQTANGKHWIEQAPDNMPPEKFLTSMIGYHLEYCNSICGMAMTQGQQRRVINIGLGIRQIHVEPRNITVTTYVEAMNHLLTPLEVELITKHGQTDEVTLRRLCIVLSCKDAYIKAIGQPVGFDYRRLEFNIPEEKATGDGHPLTGWEFRIFKAQLGVSRRAQIVEEQYQCVCAFFRGMADSKFVWYESKQELESWVQFINIDQMVKVVTKLTA
;
A
#
# COMPACT_ATOMS: atom_id res chain seq x y z
N MET A 1 67.57 -53.81 45.41
CA MET A 1 66.70 -54.88 44.88
C MET A 1 65.34 -54.27 44.55
N SER A 2 64.87 -54.51 43.34
CA SER A 2 63.53 -54.27 42.78
C SER A 2 63.03 -52.83 42.56
N THR A 3 62.86 -52.56 41.27
CA THR A 3 62.31 -51.40 40.56
C THR A 3 60.78 -51.37 40.57
N ASN A 4 60.16 -50.18 40.59
CA ASN A 4 59.24 -49.71 39.52
C ASN A 4 58.72 -48.27 39.76
N PRO A 5 58.33 -47.55 38.68
CA PRO A 5 58.31 -46.09 38.65
C PRO A 5 56.91 -45.46 38.77
N VAL A 6 56.94 -44.14 38.98
CA VAL A 6 55.84 -43.18 39.18
C VAL A 6 55.21 -42.75 37.85
N SER A 7 53.88 -42.56 37.81
CA SER A 7 53.23 -41.59 36.90
C SER A 7 51.81 -41.20 37.34
N ARG A 8 51.54 -39.88 37.24
CA ARG A 8 50.32 -39.14 37.62
C ARG A 8 49.06 -39.48 36.80
N PRO A 9 47.84 -39.22 37.30
CA PRO A 9 46.61 -39.26 36.51
C PRO A 9 46.34 -37.94 35.77
N SER A 10 45.86 -38.04 34.52
CA SER A 10 45.43 -36.94 33.67
C SER A 10 43.93 -36.64 33.81
N SER A 11 43.60 -35.38 33.56
CA SER A 11 42.27 -34.79 33.49
C SER A 11 41.46 -35.30 32.29
N ALA A 12 40.23 -35.75 32.53
CA ALA A 12 39.25 -36.08 31.49
C ALA A 12 38.11 -35.05 31.46
N THR A 13 37.83 -34.60 30.25
CA THR A 13 36.80 -33.66 29.78
C THR A 13 35.39 -34.24 29.92
N PRO A 14 34.34 -33.43 30.19
CA PRO A 14 32.96 -33.86 30.02
C PRO A 14 32.42 -33.52 28.62
N THR A 15 31.77 -34.51 28.01
CA THR A 15 30.99 -34.46 26.77
C THR A 15 29.63 -33.75 26.97
N PRO A 16 29.03 -33.17 25.92
CA PRO A 16 27.82 -32.34 26.03
C PRO A 16 26.53 -33.16 25.84
N SER A 17 25.49 -32.85 26.60
CA SER A 17 24.15 -33.41 26.43
C SER A 17 23.07 -32.33 26.61
N GLY A 18 22.29 -32.07 25.57
CA GLY A 18 20.99 -31.39 25.70
C GLY A 18 20.70 -30.36 24.59
N PRO A 19 19.65 -30.53 23.77
CA PRO A 19 19.33 -29.61 22.70
C PRO A 19 18.76 -28.31 23.28
N HIS A 20 19.43 -27.20 23.01
CA HIS A 20 18.85 -25.87 23.21
C HIS A 20 17.60 -25.75 22.33
N GLY A 21 16.43 -25.76 22.98
CA GLY A 21 15.18 -25.36 22.35
C GLY A 21 15.37 -23.99 21.72
N ARG A 22 15.09 -23.90 20.42
CA ARG A 22 15.05 -22.64 19.69
C ARG A 22 14.09 -21.70 20.43
N PRO A 23 14.42 -20.40 20.56
CA PRO A 23 13.46 -19.44 21.06
C PRO A 23 12.23 -19.50 20.14
N SER A 24 11.12 -19.86 20.77
CA SER A 24 9.74 -19.82 20.28
C SER A 24 9.57 -19.04 18.98
N ASP A 25 9.15 -19.73 17.93
CA ASP A 25 8.53 -19.13 16.76
C ASP A 25 7.45 -18.16 17.27
N VAL A 26 7.78 -16.87 17.24
CA VAL A 26 6.79 -15.82 17.46
C VAL A 26 5.76 -16.05 16.38
N ILE A 27 4.57 -16.52 16.76
CA ILE A 27 3.43 -16.57 15.87
C ILE A 27 3.25 -15.14 15.38
N ILE A 28 3.74 -14.88 14.17
CA ILE A 28 3.49 -13.65 13.45
C ILE A 28 1.98 -13.66 13.24
N THR A 29 1.24 -13.03 14.14
CA THR A 29 -0.16 -12.73 13.89
C THR A 29 -0.17 -11.91 12.62
N ASP A 30 -0.68 -12.53 11.57
CA ASP A 30 -0.75 -11.97 10.24
C ASP A 30 -1.64 -10.73 10.34
N CYS A 31 -1.08 -9.53 10.13
CA CYS A 31 -1.89 -8.31 10.18
C CYS A 31 -2.71 -8.28 8.89
N PRO A 32 -4.02 -8.55 8.89
CA PRO A 32 -4.78 -8.64 7.65
C PRO A 32 -4.65 -7.32 6.88
N ILE A 33 -4.52 -7.42 5.56
CA ILE A 33 -4.56 -6.26 4.68
C ILE A 33 -5.93 -6.20 4.00
N LEU A 34 -6.47 -5.00 3.93
CA LEU A 34 -7.65 -4.68 3.14
C LEU A 34 -7.32 -3.49 2.25
N VAL A 35 -7.83 -3.50 1.02
CA VAL A 35 -7.72 -2.36 0.11
C VAL A 35 -9.11 -1.98 -0.36
N TRP A 36 -9.45 -0.72 -0.26
CA TRP A 36 -10.68 -0.17 -0.80
C TRP A 36 -10.35 0.65 -2.04
N MET A 37 -10.94 0.30 -3.17
CA MET A 37 -10.78 0.99 -4.43
C MET A 37 -12.12 1.60 -4.82
N MET A 38 -12.16 2.92 -4.96
CA MET A 38 -13.35 3.67 -5.30
C MET A 38 -13.27 4.22 -6.72
N SER A 39 -14.21 3.82 -7.57
CA SER A 39 -14.36 4.35 -8.91
C SER A 39 -15.11 5.69 -8.91
N LEU A 40 -14.53 6.69 -9.55
CA LEU A 40 -15.19 7.93 -9.96
C LEU A 40 -15.72 7.74 -11.38
N ASN A 41 -16.70 6.85 -11.53
CA ASN A 41 -17.19 6.34 -12.81
C ASN A 41 -18.21 7.26 -13.50
N ARG A 42 -18.46 8.46 -12.96
CA ARG A 42 -19.28 9.51 -13.56
C ARG A 42 -18.85 10.88 -13.05
N GLU A 43 -19.35 11.92 -13.67
CA GLU A 43 -19.22 13.30 -13.18
C GLU A 43 -20.01 13.49 -11.87
N TYR A 44 -19.47 14.32 -10.98
CA TYR A 44 -20.12 14.71 -9.72
C TYR A 44 -20.93 15.99 -9.90
N THR A 45 -21.94 16.19 -9.08
CA THR A 45 -22.69 17.46 -9.04
C THR A 45 -22.10 18.43 -8.02
N LEU A 46 -22.47 19.71 -8.11
CA LEU A 46 -22.02 20.72 -7.15
C LEU A 46 -22.55 20.43 -5.73
N GLU A 47 -23.76 19.89 -5.63
CA GLU A 47 -24.37 19.50 -4.35
C GLU A 47 -23.59 18.35 -3.72
N GLU A 48 -23.21 17.35 -4.51
CA GLU A 48 -22.38 16.22 -4.05
C GLU A 48 -21.00 16.70 -3.58
N TYR A 49 -20.37 17.59 -4.34
CA TYR A 49 -19.10 18.20 -3.97
C TYR A 49 -19.22 18.93 -2.63
N THR A 50 -20.22 19.80 -2.51
CA THR A 50 -20.44 20.63 -1.32
C THR A 50 -20.67 19.75 -0.09
N ALA A 51 -21.53 18.73 -0.20
CA ALA A 51 -21.77 17.78 0.88
C ALA A 51 -20.49 17.04 1.30
N CYS A 52 -19.65 16.63 0.35
CA CYS A 52 -18.36 16.00 0.68
C CYS A 52 -17.41 16.98 1.36
N TYR A 53 -17.30 18.21 0.86
CA TYR A 53 -16.42 19.25 1.40
C TYR A 53 -16.78 19.61 2.84
N ASP A 54 -18.07 19.81 3.12
CA ASP A 54 -18.57 20.17 4.46
C ASP A 54 -18.25 19.06 5.47
N ILE A 55 -18.48 17.81 5.10
CA ILE A 55 -18.18 16.65 5.95
C ILE A 55 -16.68 16.53 6.23
N VAL A 56 -15.81 16.77 5.23
CA VAL A 56 -14.36 16.78 5.43
C VAL A 56 -13.96 17.90 6.40
N LYS A 57 -14.53 19.10 6.27
CA LYS A 57 -14.23 20.22 7.20
C LYS A 57 -14.68 19.94 8.62
N GLU A 58 -15.84 19.32 8.79
CA GLU A 58 -16.38 18.97 10.10
C GLU A 58 -15.60 17.82 10.75
N CYS A 59 -15.41 16.72 10.04
CA CYS A 59 -14.91 15.46 10.62
C CYS A 59 -13.38 15.32 10.61
N LEU A 60 -12.70 16.02 9.71
CA LEU A 60 -11.27 15.89 9.43
C LEU A 60 -10.57 17.26 9.46
N PRO A 61 -10.59 17.99 10.59
CA PRO A 61 -10.02 19.35 10.69
C PRO A 61 -8.50 19.42 10.45
N HIS A 62 -7.81 18.26 10.49
CA HIS A 62 -6.39 18.16 10.16
C HIS A 62 -6.13 18.24 8.64
N VAL A 63 -7.14 17.95 7.79
CA VAL A 63 -7.05 18.05 6.33
C VAL A 63 -7.27 19.50 5.89
N LYS A 64 -6.21 20.31 6.02
CA LYS A 64 -6.27 21.75 5.71
C LYS A 64 -5.96 22.10 4.26
N ARG A 65 -5.34 21.18 3.50
CA ARG A 65 -4.78 21.46 2.18
C ARG A 65 -5.80 21.45 1.04
N ILE A 66 -6.96 20.83 1.24
CA ILE A 66 -8.00 20.76 0.20
C ILE A 66 -8.74 22.10 0.14
N LYS A 67 -8.63 22.75 -1.02
CA LYS A 67 -9.32 24.00 -1.34
C LYS A 67 -10.75 23.72 -1.80
N ASN A 68 -11.65 24.68 -1.58
CA ASN A 68 -13.01 24.66 -2.12
C ASN A 68 -13.00 25.15 -3.58
N GLU A 69 -12.72 24.26 -4.52
CA GLU A 69 -12.65 24.57 -5.95
C GLU A 69 -13.45 23.50 -6.73
N PRO A 70 -14.80 23.57 -6.73
CA PRO A 70 -15.66 22.53 -7.33
C PRO A 70 -15.43 22.31 -8.83
N GLU A 71 -14.92 23.32 -9.55
CA GLU A 71 -14.56 23.22 -10.97
C GLU A 71 -13.27 22.41 -11.21
N ASN A 72 -12.46 22.22 -10.16
CA ASN A 72 -11.22 21.46 -10.22
C ASN A 72 -11.47 20.00 -9.80
N PRO A 73 -11.47 19.02 -10.73
CA PRO A 73 -11.77 17.63 -10.43
C PRO A 73 -10.77 16.96 -9.48
N ASP A 74 -9.55 17.49 -9.37
CA ASP A 74 -8.56 16.98 -8.43
C ASP A 74 -8.94 17.28 -6.97
N THR A 75 -9.63 18.39 -6.70
CA THR A 75 -10.11 18.65 -5.34
C THR A 75 -11.20 17.66 -4.93
N PHE A 76 -12.09 17.28 -5.86
CA PHE A 76 -13.09 16.25 -5.59
C PHE A 76 -12.43 14.88 -5.36
N ARG A 77 -11.42 14.51 -6.14
CA ARG A 77 -10.63 13.28 -5.90
C ARG A 77 -10.00 13.27 -4.52
N GLN A 78 -9.41 14.39 -4.11
CA GLN A 78 -8.85 14.54 -2.77
C GLN A 78 -9.93 14.35 -1.69
N LEU A 79 -11.10 15.01 -1.83
CA LEU A 79 -12.23 14.86 -0.90
C LEU A 79 -12.65 13.39 -0.78
N MET A 80 -12.96 12.77 -1.92
CA MET A 80 -13.40 11.38 -2.00
C MET A 80 -12.39 10.42 -1.37
N THR A 81 -11.09 10.67 -1.59
CA THR A 81 -10.00 9.88 -1.04
C THR A 81 -9.90 10.01 0.48
N VAL A 82 -9.96 11.22 1.03
CA VAL A 82 -9.86 11.43 2.49
C VAL A 82 -11.12 11.02 3.26
N LEU A 83 -12.25 10.79 2.57
CA LEU A 83 -13.47 10.24 3.16
C LEU A 83 -13.41 8.71 3.35
N LEU A 84 -12.49 7.99 2.69
CA LEU A 84 -12.39 6.54 2.79
C LEU A 84 -12.19 6.02 4.23
N PRO A 85 -11.32 6.61 5.07
CA PRO A 85 -11.18 6.22 6.48
C PRO A 85 -12.49 6.39 7.27
N LEU A 86 -13.22 7.50 7.05
CA LEU A 86 -14.52 7.72 7.71
C LEU A 86 -15.52 6.63 7.31
N LEU A 87 -15.61 6.33 6.02
CA LEU A 87 -16.49 5.29 5.49
C LEU A 87 -16.15 3.91 6.07
N MET A 88 -14.86 3.58 6.19
CA MET A 88 -14.40 2.33 6.79
C MET A 88 -14.80 2.22 8.26
N MET A 89 -14.58 3.27 9.06
CA MET A 89 -14.94 3.24 10.48
C MET A 89 -16.45 3.13 10.68
N ARG A 90 -17.24 3.82 9.84
CA ARG A 90 -18.70 3.66 9.80
C ARG A 90 -19.12 2.25 9.41
N HIS A 91 -18.50 1.65 8.39
CA HIS A 91 -18.77 0.28 7.97
C HIS A 91 -18.48 -0.73 9.10
N ARG A 92 -17.43 -0.48 9.89
CA ARG A 92 -17.09 -1.23 11.11
C ARG A 92 -17.99 -0.92 12.30
N ARG A 93 -18.98 -0.03 12.15
CA ARG A 93 -19.91 0.44 13.19
C ARG A 93 -19.19 1.06 14.39
N ILE A 94 -18.07 1.75 14.15
CA ILE A 94 -17.32 2.48 15.18
C ILE A 94 -17.67 3.98 15.05
N PRO A 95 -18.39 4.56 16.03
CA PRO A 95 -18.79 5.97 15.99
C PRO A 95 -17.60 6.92 15.91
N ARG A 96 -17.77 8.08 15.27
CA ARG A 96 -16.68 9.07 15.09
C ARG A 96 -15.98 9.45 16.39
N ALA A 97 -16.72 9.58 17.49
CA ALA A 97 -16.18 9.94 18.81
C ALA A 97 -15.26 8.87 19.43
N ARG A 98 -15.29 7.63 18.93
CA ARG A 98 -14.56 6.48 19.49
C ARG A 98 -13.26 6.16 18.77
N TRP A 99 -12.75 7.08 17.95
CA TRP A 99 -11.45 6.90 17.33
C TRP A 99 -10.78 8.23 16.97
N ARG A 100 -9.47 8.18 16.81
CA ARG A 100 -8.64 9.30 16.42
C ARG A 100 -7.76 8.89 15.26
N ASP A 101 -7.65 9.79 14.27
CA ASP A 101 -6.61 9.70 13.27
C ASP A 101 -5.36 10.39 13.80
N ASN A 102 -4.24 9.69 13.73
CA ASN A 102 -2.95 10.15 14.18
C ASN A 102 -1.98 10.15 13.01
N GLN A 103 -0.98 11.03 13.09
CA GLN A 103 0.02 11.19 12.04
C GLN A 103 1.42 11.20 12.64
N THR A 104 2.34 10.53 11.96
CA THR A 104 3.78 10.54 12.27
C THR A 104 4.44 11.80 11.68
N ALA A 105 5.69 12.09 12.08
CA ALA A 105 6.43 13.24 11.56
C ALA A 105 6.66 13.20 10.03
N ASN A 106 6.72 12.01 9.43
CA ASN A 106 6.84 11.81 7.98
C ASN A 106 5.48 11.61 7.28
N GLY A 107 4.37 11.94 7.95
CA GLY A 107 3.04 11.96 7.32
C GLY A 107 2.33 10.61 7.21
N LYS A 108 2.85 9.53 7.82
CA LYS A 108 2.16 8.23 7.89
C LYS A 108 1.01 8.30 8.89
N HIS A 109 -0.15 7.77 8.51
CA HIS A 109 -1.37 7.80 9.31
C HIS A 109 -1.66 6.46 10.00
N TRP A 110 -2.27 6.53 11.18
CA TRP A 110 -2.92 5.40 11.81
C TRP A 110 -4.12 5.83 12.63
N ILE A 111 -5.13 4.96 12.67
CA ILE A 111 -6.31 5.11 13.49
C ILE A 111 -6.12 4.37 14.80
N GLU A 112 -6.38 5.08 15.89
CA GLU A 112 -6.47 4.54 17.25
C GLU A 112 -7.94 4.55 17.70
N GLN A 113 -8.43 3.41 18.17
CA GLN A 113 -9.80 3.25 18.67
C GLN A 113 -9.82 3.47 20.19
N ALA A 114 -10.91 3.98 20.75
CA ALA A 114 -11.05 4.17 22.19
C ALA A 114 -11.00 2.81 22.94
N PRO A 115 -10.31 2.74 24.09
CA PRO A 115 -10.11 1.48 24.82
C PRO A 115 -11.37 1.00 25.56
N ASP A 116 -12.37 1.87 25.75
CA ASP A 116 -13.49 1.71 26.70
C ASP A 116 -14.33 0.43 26.54
N ASN A 117 -14.21 -0.29 25.41
CA ASN A 117 -14.91 -1.56 25.18
C ASN A 117 -13.98 -2.66 24.65
N MET A 118 -12.67 -2.53 24.88
CA MET A 118 -11.68 -3.45 24.35
C MET A 118 -10.76 -3.99 25.46
N PRO A 119 -10.56 -5.32 25.54
CA PRO A 119 -9.53 -5.90 26.41
C PRO A 119 -8.16 -5.27 26.11
N PRO A 120 -7.30 -5.02 27.11
CA PRO A 120 -6.00 -4.38 26.93
C PRO A 120 -5.12 -5.04 25.86
N GLU A 121 -5.14 -6.38 25.78
CA GLU A 121 -4.41 -7.15 24.78
C GLU A 121 -4.89 -6.88 23.35
N LYS A 122 -6.21 -6.75 23.16
CA LYS A 122 -6.80 -6.39 21.87
C LYS A 122 -6.53 -4.94 21.52
N PHE A 123 -6.53 -4.03 22.49
CA PHE A 123 -6.25 -2.61 22.26
C PHE A 123 -4.89 -2.42 21.58
N LEU A 124 -3.85 -3.09 22.07
CA LEU A 124 -2.48 -3.01 21.51
C LEU A 124 -2.39 -3.50 20.06
N THR A 125 -3.35 -4.29 19.59
CA THR A 125 -3.40 -4.86 18.24
C THR A 125 -4.55 -4.33 17.39
N SER A 126 -5.23 -3.28 17.86
CA SER A 126 -6.41 -2.71 17.21
C SER A 126 -6.14 -1.51 16.33
N MET A 127 -4.88 -1.04 16.30
CA MET A 127 -4.48 0.11 15.51
C MET A 127 -4.61 -0.22 14.03
N ILE A 128 -5.10 0.73 13.25
CA ILE A 128 -5.27 0.57 11.81
C ILE A 128 -4.36 1.56 11.11
N GLY A 129 -3.26 1.08 10.54
CA GLY A 129 -2.43 1.91 9.67
C GLY A 129 -3.01 1.93 8.27
N TYR A 130 -2.95 3.06 7.60
CA TYR A 130 -3.49 3.18 6.25
C TYR A 130 -2.70 4.16 5.39
N HIS A 131 -2.89 4.04 4.09
CA HIS A 131 -2.40 4.98 3.10
C HIS A 131 -3.47 5.23 2.04
N LEU A 132 -3.54 6.47 1.61
CA LEU A 132 -4.52 6.95 0.64
C LEU A 132 -3.80 7.34 -0.64
N GLU A 133 -4.40 7.04 -1.78
CA GLU A 133 -3.88 7.42 -3.09
C GLU A 133 -5.02 7.66 -4.07
N TYR A 134 -4.83 8.52 -5.07
CA TYR A 134 -5.76 8.63 -6.19
C TYR A 134 -5.01 8.77 -7.50
N CYS A 135 -5.60 8.24 -8.57
CA CYS A 135 -5.06 8.36 -9.92
C CYS A 135 -6.25 8.47 -10.87
N ASN A 136 -6.40 9.60 -11.55
CA ASN A 136 -7.48 9.79 -12.50
C ASN A 136 -8.85 9.39 -11.91
N SER A 137 -9.52 8.40 -12.49
CA SER A 137 -10.88 8.03 -12.11
C SER A 137 -10.95 7.03 -10.94
N ILE A 138 -9.84 6.79 -10.22
CA ILE A 138 -9.82 5.86 -9.09
C ILE A 138 -9.20 6.51 -7.85
N CYS A 139 -9.84 6.29 -6.71
CA CYS A 139 -9.32 6.60 -5.37
C CYS A 139 -9.08 5.29 -4.63
N GLY A 140 -8.08 5.22 -3.76
CA GLY A 140 -7.66 3.99 -3.11
C GLY A 140 -7.27 4.22 -1.65
N MET A 141 -7.58 3.26 -0.81
CA MET A 141 -7.10 3.17 0.57
C MET A 141 -6.57 1.77 0.82
N ALA A 142 -5.29 1.65 1.10
CA ALA A 142 -4.71 0.43 1.64
C ALA A 142 -4.66 0.53 3.17
N MET A 143 -5.08 -0.52 3.87
CA MET A 143 -5.13 -0.52 5.33
C MET A 143 -4.72 -1.86 5.91
N THR A 144 -4.12 -1.85 7.09
CA THR A 144 -3.80 -3.06 7.85
C THR A 144 -4.00 -2.83 9.35
N GLN A 145 -4.32 -3.89 10.08
CA GLN A 145 -4.63 -3.82 11.51
C GLN A 145 -3.64 -4.62 12.35
N GLY A 146 -3.18 -4.04 13.46
CA GLY A 146 -2.19 -4.65 14.33
C GLY A 146 -1.58 -3.68 15.34
N GLN A 147 -0.36 -3.97 15.79
CA GLN A 147 0.41 -3.03 16.62
C GLN A 147 0.80 -1.80 15.79
N GLN A 148 0.81 -0.62 16.40
CA GLN A 148 1.14 0.65 15.72
C GLN A 148 2.40 0.54 14.84
N ARG A 149 3.51 0.05 15.40
CA ARG A 149 4.79 -0.12 14.68
C ARG A 149 4.73 -1.07 13.47
N ARG A 150 3.74 -1.96 13.42
CA ARG A 150 3.54 -2.94 12.34
C ARG A 150 2.57 -2.48 11.26
N VAL A 151 1.84 -1.39 11.51
CA VAL A 151 0.79 -0.92 10.59
C VAL A 151 1.11 0.39 9.90
N ILE A 152 1.99 1.22 10.47
CA ILE A 152 2.33 2.54 9.90
C ILE A 152 3.06 2.45 8.55
N ASN A 153 3.80 1.37 8.32
CA ASN A 153 4.59 1.17 7.10
C ASN A 153 3.76 0.46 6.03
N ILE A 154 2.83 1.20 5.44
CA ILE A 154 1.94 0.75 4.35
C ILE A 154 1.85 1.82 3.27
N GLY A 155 1.87 1.45 1.99
CA GLY A 155 1.80 2.37 0.86
C GLY A 155 1.00 1.79 -0.29
N LEU A 156 0.44 2.67 -1.12
CA LEU A 156 -0.37 2.33 -2.28
C LEU A 156 0.15 3.09 -3.50
N GLY A 157 0.54 2.34 -4.52
CA GLY A 157 0.89 2.85 -5.84
C GLY A 157 -0.25 2.55 -6.80
N ILE A 158 -0.71 3.56 -7.55
CA ILE A 158 -1.75 3.42 -8.56
C ILE A 158 -1.27 4.15 -9.81
N ARG A 159 -1.27 3.46 -10.95
CA ARG A 159 -1.01 4.08 -12.25
C ARG A 159 -1.99 3.59 -13.29
N GLN A 160 -2.52 4.51 -14.08
CA GLN A 160 -3.30 4.15 -15.26
C GLN A 160 -2.37 3.51 -16.30
N ILE A 161 -2.81 2.39 -16.88
CA ILE A 161 -2.12 1.72 -17.98
C ILE A 161 -2.52 2.44 -19.26
N HIS A 162 -1.92 3.61 -19.48
CA HIS A 162 -2.13 4.44 -20.65
C HIS A 162 -0.88 5.28 -20.93
N VAL A 163 -0.75 5.72 -22.18
CA VAL A 163 0.32 6.60 -22.62
C VAL A 163 -0.18 8.05 -22.58
N GLU A 164 0.58 8.95 -21.97
CA GLU A 164 0.27 10.38 -21.90
C GLU A 164 1.53 11.21 -22.23
N PRO A 165 1.45 12.27 -23.07
CA PRO A 165 0.28 12.77 -23.80
C PRO A 165 -0.26 11.83 -24.88
N ARG A 166 -1.53 12.03 -25.26
CA ARG A 166 -2.16 11.29 -26.36
C ARG A 166 -1.33 11.42 -27.66
N ASN A 167 -1.30 10.34 -28.45
CA ASN A 167 -0.63 10.22 -29.75
C ASN A 167 0.91 10.04 -29.72
N ILE A 168 1.53 9.78 -28.56
CA ILE A 168 2.92 9.30 -28.54
C ILE A 168 2.96 7.77 -28.52
N THR A 169 4.08 7.20 -28.97
CA THR A 169 4.28 5.74 -28.95
C THR A 169 4.64 5.25 -27.54
N VAL A 170 4.43 3.95 -27.26
CA VAL A 170 4.87 3.36 -26.00
C VAL A 170 6.37 3.48 -25.82
N THR A 171 7.17 3.29 -26.88
CA THR A 171 8.62 3.46 -26.85
C THR A 171 9.02 4.86 -26.38
N THR A 172 8.46 5.90 -27.00
CA THR A 172 8.72 7.29 -26.60
C THR A 172 8.28 7.58 -25.16
N TYR A 173 7.17 6.97 -24.72
CA TYR A 173 6.71 7.11 -23.34
C TYR A 173 7.67 6.46 -22.34
N VAL A 174 8.18 5.25 -22.63
CA VAL A 174 9.21 4.59 -21.81
C VAL A 174 10.49 5.44 -21.75
N GLU A 175 10.94 5.96 -22.89
CA GLU A 175 12.12 6.83 -22.96
C GLU A 175 11.97 8.07 -22.07
N ALA A 176 10.79 8.69 -22.05
CA ALA A 176 10.49 9.81 -21.16
C ALA A 176 10.56 9.43 -19.67
N MET A 177 10.28 8.17 -19.33
CA MET A 177 10.32 7.65 -17.96
C MET A 177 11.69 7.09 -17.55
N ASN A 178 12.68 7.02 -18.45
CA ASN A 178 14.00 6.43 -18.15
C ASN A 178 14.71 7.02 -16.93
N HIS A 179 14.48 8.30 -16.64
CA HIS A 179 15.07 8.97 -15.47
C HIS A 179 14.55 8.42 -14.12
N LEU A 180 13.46 7.65 -14.11
CA LEU A 180 12.88 6.99 -12.93
C LEU A 180 13.33 5.53 -12.80
N LEU A 181 14.04 5.00 -13.80
CA LEU A 181 14.35 3.59 -13.94
C LEU A 181 15.85 3.31 -13.77
N THR A 182 16.15 2.12 -13.28
CA THR A 182 17.51 1.57 -13.28
C THR A 182 17.81 0.93 -14.64
N PRO A 183 19.10 0.71 -14.98
CA PRO A 183 19.46 0.03 -16.22
C PRO A 183 18.82 -1.36 -16.38
N LEU A 184 18.76 -2.14 -15.30
CA LEU A 184 18.15 -3.46 -15.30
C LEU A 184 16.64 -3.37 -15.59
N GLU A 185 15.94 -2.45 -14.95
CA GLU A 185 14.49 -2.26 -15.19
C GLU A 185 14.22 -1.85 -16.63
N VAL A 186 15.02 -0.95 -17.20
CA VAL A 186 14.91 -0.57 -18.62
C VAL A 186 15.05 -1.80 -19.50
N GLU A 187 16.10 -2.60 -19.31
CA GLU A 187 16.32 -3.83 -20.08
C GLU A 187 15.13 -4.80 -19.97
N LEU A 188 14.61 -5.00 -18.75
CA LEU A 188 13.48 -5.91 -18.50
C LEU A 188 12.17 -5.38 -19.09
N ILE A 189 11.98 -4.07 -19.17
CA ILE A 189 10.80 -3.42 -19.76
C ILE A 189 10.87 -3.45 -21.30
N THR A 190 12.03 -3.15 -21.89
CA THR A 190 12.20 -2.98 -23.34
C THR A 190 12.76 -4.20 -24.05
N LYS A 191 12.75 -5.38 -23.41
CA LYS A 191 13.29 -6.62 -23.97
C LYS A 191 12.71 -6.90 -25.37
N HIS A 192 13.60 -7.20 -26.33
CA HIS A 192 13.24 -7.41 -27.73
C HIS A 192 12.11 -8.44 -27.94
N GLY A 193 11.25 -8.17 -28.92
CA GLY A 193 10.14 -9.04 -29.32
C GLY A 193 8.86 -8.89 -28.51
N GLN A 194 8.77 -7.89 -27.62
CA GLN A 194 7.56 -7.62 -26.83
C GLN A 194 6.60 -6.67 -27.55
N THR A 195 5.31 -6.84 -27.26
CA THR A 195 4.26 -5.92 -27.72
C THR A 195 4.20 -4.68 -26.84
N ASP A 196 3.73 -3.56 -27.41
CA ASP A 196 3.51 -2.29 -26.71
C ASP A 196 2.69 -2.45 -25.43
N GLU A 197 1.66 -3.30 -25.43
CA GLU A 197 0.84 -3.58 -24.25
C GLU A 197 1.67 -4.20 -23.11
N VAL A 198 2.55 -5.16 -23.43
CA VAL A 198 3.40 -5.82 -22.43
C VAL A 198 4.41 -4.84 -21.86
N THR A 199 5.05 -4.05 -22.73
CA THR A 199 6.01 -3.01 -22.35
C THR A 199 5.38 -1.98 -21.41
N LEU A 200 4.22 -1.44 -21.79
CA LEU A 200 3.49 -0.44 -20.98
C LEU A 200 3.07 -1.02 -19.62
N ARG A 201 2.55 -2.26 -19.61
CA ARG A 201 2.17 -2.93 -18.36
C ARG A 201 3.37 -3.11 -17.42
N ARG A 202 4.53 -3.53 -17.94
CA ARG A 202 5.75 -3.72 -17.14
C ARG A 202 6.23 -2.41 -16.55
N LEU A 203 6.25 -1.34 -17.34
CA LEU A 203 6.56 0.00 -16.88
C LEU A 203 5.64 0.42 -15.72
N CYS A 204 4.32 0.27 -15.88
CA CYS A 204 3.35 0.60 -14.83
C CYS A 204 3.55 -0.24 -13.56
N ILE A 205 3.89 -1.53 -13.66
CA ILE A 205 4.17 -2.38 -12.49
C ILE A 205 5.38 -1.84 -11.73
N VAL A 206 6.50 -1.62 -12.41
CA VAL A 206 7.75 -1.14 -11.78
C VAL A 206 7.52 0.20 -11.10
N LEU A 207 6.92 1.16 -11.80
CA LEU A 207 6.66 2.48 -11.24
C LEU A 207 5.66 2.45 -10.07
N SER A 208 4.59 1.64 -10.16
CA SER A 208 3.65 1.48 -9.05
C SER A 208 4.30 0.80 -7.83
N CYS A 209 5.23 -0.14 -8.02
CA CYS A 209 6.02 -0.73 -6.93
C CYS A 209 6.89 0.32 -6.23
N LYS A 210 7.61 1.13 -6.99
CA LYS A 210 8.43 2.24 -6.45
C LYS A 210 7.56 3.23 -5.68
N ASP A 211 6.45 3.69 -6.30
CA ASP A 211 5.50 4.59 -5.68
C ASP A 211 4.96 4.03 -4.35
N ALA A 212 4.52 2.77 -4.34
CA ALA A 212 3.98 2.12 -3.15
C ALA A 212 5.04 2.05 -2.04
N TYR A 213 6.28 1.67 -2.37
CA TYR A 213 7.36 1.54 -1.41
C TYR A 213 7.73 2.88 -0.77
N ILE A 214 8.03 3.92 -1.56
CA ILE A 214 8.45 5.22 -1.03
C ILE A 214 7.36 5.84 -0.16
N LYS A 215 6.10 5.62 -0.53
CA LYS A 215 4.95 6.05 0.26
C LYS A 215 4.87 5.27 1.56
N ALA A 216 5.14 3.96 1.53
CA ALA A 216 5.12 3.13 2.73
C ALA A 216 6.17 3.54 3.76
N ILE A 217 7.38 3.91 3.33
CA ILE A 217 8.44 4.41 4.22
C ILE A 217 8.35 5.92 4.51
N GLY A 218 7.40 6.63 3.90
CA GLY A 218 7.16 8.06 4.13
C GLY A 218 8.28 8.96 3.58
N GLN A 219 8.86 8.60 2.43
CA GLN A 219 9.79 9.49 1.74
C GLN A 219 9.04 10.68 1.12
N PRO A 220 9.66 11.88 1.09
CA PRO A 220 9.05 13.06 0.52
C PRO A 220 9.02 13.02 -1.02
N VAL A 221 8.25 13.93 -1.60
CA VAL A 221 8.30 14.22 -3.04
C VAL A 221 9.73 14.60 -3.44
N GLY A 222 10.21 14.07 -4.56
CA GLY A 222 11.57 14.29 -5.05
C GLY A 222 12.58 13.21 -4.65
N PHE A 223 12.15 12.14 -3.97
CA PHE A 223 12.98 10.95 -3.79
C PHE A 223 13.44 10.40 -5.15
N ASP A 224 14.73 10.05 -5.27
CA ASP A 224 15.28 9.50 -6.51
C ASP A 224 14.91 8.03 -6.67
N TYR A 225 14.07 7.74 -7.67
CA TYR A 225 13.55 6.39 -7.95
C TYR A 225 14.64 5.43 -8.40
N ARG A 226 15.77 5.94 -8.92
CA ARG A 226 16.89 5.12 -9.38
C ARG A 226 17.65 4.47 -8.23
N ARG A 227 17.42 4.91 -7.00
CA ARG A 227 17.90 4.24 -5.78
C ARG A 227 17.18 2.93 -5.52
N LEU A 228 16.01 2.71 -6.11
CA LEU A 228 15.24 1.48 -5.97
C LEU A 228 15.34 0.68 -7.26
N GLU A 229 15.53 -0.62 -7.15
CA GLU A 229 15.52 -1.55 -8.28
C GLU A 229 14.53 -2.68 -8.01
N PHE A 230 13.56 -2.86 -8.90
CA PHE A 230 12.57 -3.94 -8.87
C PHE A 230 12.81 -4.92 -10.02
N ASN A 231 13.44 -6.06 -9.72
CA ASN A 231 13.54 -7.18 -10.65
C ASN A 231 12.30 -8.06 -10.49
N ILE A 232 11.24 -7.66 -11.19
CA ILE A 232 9.91 -8.29 -11.12
C ILE A 232 9.94 -9.79 -11.51
N PRO A 233 10.62 -10.24 -12.58
CA PRO A 233 10.69 -11.66 -12.94
C PRO A 233 11.32 -12.55 -11.86
N GLU A 234 12.29 -12.03 -11.10
CA GLU A 234 12.92 -12.77 -10.01
C GLU A 234 12.29 -12.48 -8.63
N GLU A 235 11.24 -11.66 -8.58
CA GLU A 235 10.58 -11.24 -7.35
C GLU A 235 11.55 -10.64 -6.31
N LYS A 236 12.50 -9.84 -6.80
CA LYS A 236 13.51 -9.15 -5.98
C LYS A 236 13.31 -7.65 -6.03
N ALA A 237 13.56 -7.01 -4.89
CA ALA A 237 13.66 -5.56 -4.78
C ALA A 237 14.87 -5.17 -3.95
N THR A 238 15.59 -4.14 -4.40
CA THR A 238 16.69 -3.53 -3.65
C THR A 238 16.51 -2.02 -3.52
N GLY A 239 17.09 -1.44 -2.47
CA GLY A 239 17.24 -0.01 -2.26
C GLY A 239 18.70 0.29 -1.93
N ASP A 240 19.34 1.17 -2.70
CA ASP A 240 20.78 1.47 -2.60
C ASP A 240 21.65 0.20 -2.63
N GLY A 241 21.27 -0.77 -3.46
CA GLY A 241 21.95 -2.07 -3.57
C GLY A 241 21.68 -3.05 -2.43
N HIS A 242 20.86 -2.70 -1.43
CA HIS A 242 20.52 -3.56 -0.30
C HIS A 242 19.14 -4.19 -0.51
N PRO A 243 18.95 -5.50 -0.25
CA PRO A 243 17.64 -6.13 -0.38
C PRO A 243 16.59 -5.46 0.51
N LEU A 244 15.38 -5.25 -0.03
CA LEU A 244 14.25 -4.69 0.72
C LEU A 244 13.57 -5.75 1.60
N THR A 245 14.35 -6.40 2.48
CA THR A 245 13.88 -7.50 3.32
C THR A 245 12.69 -7.11 4.19
N GLY A 246 11.76 -8.05 4.35
CA GLY A 246 10.59 -7.88 5.21
C GLY A 246 9.45 -7.10 4.60
N TRP A 247 9.54 -6.74 3.33
CA TRP A 247 8.47 -6.10 2.57
C TRP A 247 7.63 -7.11 1.80
N GLU A 248 6.32 -6.93 1.81
CA GLU A 248 5.39 -7.65 0.94
C GLU A 248 4.78 -6.66 -0.06
N PHE A 249 4.81 -7.04 -1.35
CA PHE A 249 4.24 -6.30 -2.46
C PHE A 249 3.08 -7.09 -3.06
N ARG A 250 1.87 -6.57 -2.91
CA ARG A 250 0.65 -7.15 -3.51
C ARG A 250 0.31 -6.39 -4.78
N ILE A 251 0.37 -7.09 -5.91
CA ILE A 251 0.24 -6.51 -7.24
C ILE A 251 -1.07 -6.96 -7.87
N PHE A 252 -1.92 -6.01 -8.27
CA PHE A 252 -3.23 -6.30 -8.85
C PHE A 252 -3.65 -5.24 -9.86
N LYS A 253 -4.66 -5.56 -10.67
CA LYS A 253 -5.24 -4.64 -11.64
C LYS A 253 -6.63 -4.19 -11.19
N ALA A 254 -6.99 -2.96 -11.53
CA ALA A 254 -8.35 -2.47 -11.47
C ALA A 254 -8.82 -2.09 -12.88
N GLN A 255 -10.05 -2.46 -13.22
CA GLN A 255 -10.69 -2.13 -14.51
C GLN A 255 -11.99 -1.40 -14.23
N LEU A 256 -12.19 -0.27 -14.91
CA LEU A 256 -13.28 0.65 -14.65
C LEU A 256 -13.95 1.02 -15.96
N GLY A 257 -15.28 0.97 -16.00
CA GLY A 257 -16.07 1.68 -17.00
C GLY A 257 -16.41 3.07 -16.47
N VAL A 258 -15.89 4.11 -17.10
CA VAL A 258 -16.09 5.51 -16.69
C VAL A 258 -16.98 6.20 -17.71
N SER A 259 -18.12 6.73 -17.26
CA SER A 259 -18.99 7.56 -18.09
C SER A 259 -18.35 8.94 -18.29
N ARG A 260 -17.99 9.24 -19.54
CA ARG A 260 -17.47 10.54 -19.97
C ARG A 260 -18.28 11.00 -21.17
N ARG A 261 -18.94 12.16 -21.09
CA ARG A 261 -19.72 12.76 -22.20
C ARG A 261 -20.69 11.75 -22.87
N ALA A 262 -21.45 11.02 -22.06
CA ALA A 262 -22.41 9.98 -22.49
C ALA A 262 -21.79 8.73 -23.16
N GLN A 263 -20.47 8.53 -23.11
CA GLN A 263 -19.80 7.31 -23.54
C GLN A 263 -19.14 6.60 -22.35
N ILE A 264 -19.17 5.27 -22.36
CA ILE A 264 -18.41 4.47 -21.38
C ILE A 264 -17.01 4.26 -21.95
N VAL A 265 -16.01 4.77 -21.24
CA VAL A 265 -14.60 4.57 -21.53
C VAL A 265 -14.06 3.54 -20.55
N GLU A 266 -13.44 2.49 -21.07
CA GLU A 266 -12.72 1.53 -20.24
C GLU A 266 -11.35 2.07 -19.86
N GLU A 267 -11.08 2.10 -18.55
CA GLU A 267 -9.79 2.50 -17.99
C GLU A 267 -9.21 1.33 -17.19
N GLN A 268 -7.93 1.07 -17.39
CA GLN A 268 -7.20 0.05 -16.65
C GLN A 268 -6.12 0.68 -15.78
N TYR A 269 -5.94 0.15 -14.58
CA TYR A 269 -4.98 0.64 -13.60
C TYR A 269 -4.14 -0.51 -13.05
N GLN A 270 -2.84 -0.26 -12.95
CA GLN A 270 -1.90 -1.10 -12.24
C GLN A 270 -1.76 -0.60 -10.80
N CYS A 271 -2.14 -1.44 -9.85
CA CYS A 271 -2.12 -1.13 -8.43
C CYS A 271 -1.08 -2.00 -7.71
N VAL A 272 -0.40 -1.42 -6.73
CA VAL A 272 0.54 -2.13 -5.86
C VAL A 272 0.35 -1.64 -4.44
N CYS A 273 0.17 -2.57 -3.50
CA CYS A 273 0.30 -2.25 -2.09
C CYS A 273 1.62 -2.79 -1.55
N ALA A 274 2.37 -1.94 -0.85
CA ALA A 274 3.60 -2.30 -0.16
C ALA A 274 3.40 -2.16 1.34
N PHE A 275 3.75 -3.17 2.14
CA PHE A 275 3.69 -3.08 3.60
C PHE A 275 4.76 -3.94 4.26
N PHE A 276 5.20 -3.48 5.43
CA PHE A 276 6.27 -4.14 6.17
C PHE A 276 5.74 -5.26 7.06
N ARG A 277 6.21 -6.49 6.82
CA ARG A 277 5.89 -7.70 7.59
C ARG A 277 6.99 -8.12 8.55
N GLY A 278 8.24 -7.75 8.28
CA GLY A 278 9.42 -8.20 9.04
C GLY A 278 9.85 -9.63 8.72
N MET A 279 9.55 -10.11 7.51
CA MET A 279 10.04 -11.39 6.98
C MET A 279 11.54 -11.32 6.61
N ALA A 280 12.19 -12.48 6.46
CA ALA A 280 13.60 -12.54 6.07
C ALA A 280 13.84 -11.97 4.66
N ASP A 281 12.91 -12.21 3.74
CA ASP A 281 13.00 -11.79 2.35
C ASP A 281 11.85 -10.85 1.96
N SER A 282 11.99 -10.22 0.80
CA SER A 282 10.87 -9.57 0.12
C SER A 282 9.91 -10.62 -0.42
N LYS A 283 8.61 -10.33 -0.43
CA LYS A 283 7.59 -11.21 -1.00
C LYS A 283 6.79 -10.45 -2.05
N PHE A 284 6.58 -11.07 -3.20
CA PHE A 284 5.67 -10.58 -4.22
C PHE A 284 4.45 -11.49 -4.26
N VAL A 285 3.27 -10.90 -4.37
CA VAL A 285 2.01 -11.63 -4.43
C VAL A 285 1.22 -11.12 -5.62
N TRP A 286 0.90 -12.04 -6.50
CA TRP A 286 0.08 -11.84 -7.68
C TRP A 286 -1.27 -12.50 -7.47
N TYR A 287 -2.27 -12.00 -8.16
CA TYR A 287 -3.63 -12.53 -8.09
C TYR A 287 -4.05 -12.96 -9.49
N GLU A 288 -4.41 -14.22 -9.62
CA GLU A 288 -4.78 -14.81 -10.91
C GLU A 288 -6.29 -14.76 -11.11
N SER A 289 -7.07 -14.77 -10.02
CA SER A 289 -8.52 -14.75 -10.07
C SER A 289 -9.14 -13.53 -9.39
N LYS A 290 -10.32 -13.15 -9.90
CA LYS A 290 -11.16 -12.10 -9.30
C LYS A 290 -11.59 -12.47 -7.87
N GLN A 291 -11.84 -13.75 -7.60
CA GLN A 291 -12.28 -14.25 -6.29
C GLN A 291 -11.21 -14.08 -5.22
N GLU A 292 -9.95 -14.38 -5.55
CA GLU A 292 -8.83 -14.13 -4.63
C GLU A 292 -8.68 -12.64 -4.35
N LEU A 293 -8.83 -11.80 -5.38
CA LEU A 293 -8.75 -10.35 -5.22
C LEU A 293 -9.86 -9.80 -4.32
N GLU A 294 -11.10 -10.26 -4.50
CA GLU A 294 -12.26 -9.84 -3.71
C GLU A 294 -12.17 -10.22 -2.22
N SER A 295 -11.30 -11.17 -1.86
CA SER A 295 -11.09 -11.55 -0.45
C SER A 295 -10.42 -10.46 0.39
N TRP A 296 -9.73 -9.51 -0.26
CA TRP A 296 -9.00 -8.43 0.43
C TRP A 296 -9.09 -7.07 -0.27
N VAL A 297 -9.62 -7.00 -1.50
CA VAL A 297 -9.90 -5.76 -2.23
C VAL A 297 -11.39 -5.58 -2.39
N GLN A 298 -11.90 -4.47 -1.87
CA GLN A 298 -13.29 -4.06 -2.02
C GLN A 298 -13.38 -2.94 -3.03
N PHE A 299 -14.18 -3.14 -4.07
CA PHE A 299 -14.52 -2.10 -5.03
C PHE A 299 -15.81 -1.40 -4.61
N ILE A 300 -15.76 -0.07 -4.59
CA ILE A 300 -16.91 0.79 -4.36
C ILE A 300 -16.98 1.86 -5.47
N ASN A 301 -18.12 2.52 -5.61
CA ASN A 301 -18.30 3.61 -6.58
C ASN A 301 -18.71 4.92 -5.91
N ILE A 302 -18.69 6.01 -6.70
CA ILE A 302 -19.06 7.35 -6.25
C ILE A 302 -20.47 7.38 -5.63
N ASP A 303 -21.44 6.67 -6.21
CA ASP A 303 -22.83 6.66 -5.73
C ASP A 303 -22.94 6.07 -4.32
N GLN A 304 -22.18 5.01 -4.03
CA GLN A 304 -22.16 4.38 -2.72
C GLN A 304 -21.62 5.33 -1.64
N MET A 305 -20.59 6.12 -1.94
CA MET A 305 -20.05 7.13 -1.03
C MET A 305 -21.04 8.28 -0.83
N VAL A 306 -21.54 8.88 -1.91
CA VAL A 306 -22.48 10.02 -1.86
C VAL A 306 -23.74 9.66 -1.07
N LYS A 307 -24.28 8.45 -1.27
CA LYS A 307 -25.47 7.97 -0.54
C LYS A 307 -25.32 7.95 0.98
N VAL A 308 -24.09 7.86 1.49
CA VAL A 308 -23.81 7.75 2.93
C VAL A 308 -23.02 8.91 3.50
N VAL A 309 -22.58 9.86 2.68
CA VAL A 309 -21.67 10.95 3.08
C VAL A 309 -22.22 11.76 4.25
N THR A 310 -23.50 12.11 4.22
CA THR A 310 -24.20 12.86 5.28
C THR A 310 -24.31 12.10 6.60
N LYS A 311 -24.06 10.79 6.57
CA LYS A 311 -24.09 9.94 7.76
C LYS A 311 -22.70 9.71 8.34
N LEU A 312 -21.63 10.23 7.73
CA LEU A 312 -20.25 10.02 8.21
C LEU A 312 -19.91 10.83 9.47
N THR A 313 -20.78 11.75 9.88
CA THR A 313 -20.64 12.54 11.13
C THR A 313 -20.99 11.76 12.40
N ALA A 314 -21.71 10.63 12.26
CA ALA A 314 -22.22 9.83 13.38
C ALA A 314 -21.18 8.94 14.08
#